data_AF-A0A925V461-F1
#
_entry.id   AF-A0A925V461-F1
#
_cell.length_a   1.000
_cell.length_b   1.000
_cell.length_c   1.000
_cell.angle_alpha   90.00
_cell.angle_beta   90.00
_cell.angle_gamma   90.00
#
_symmetry.space_group_name_H-M   'P 1'
#
loop_
_entity.id
_entity.type
_entity.pdbx_description
1 polymer ?
#
loop_
_entity_poly.entity_id
_entity_poly.type
_entity_poly.pdbx_seq_one_letter_code
_entity_poly.pdbx_strand_id
1 'polypeptide(L)'
;MPIERLGQTSLSSGRAVVIDRRAAEWDARGVLVEELPRGTFAIQGERAGVGTPWRDVWIELAAGEPVAHEFAGTVSVEVEPLMLIDESAVAAWSAADRDGVTAEAIELSTKSATGSGELELADGRVCVFATSWGDGVFPVFVDRDRSGQPVRVRVRLQNDATDDE
;
A
#
# COMPACT_ATOMS: atom_id res chain seq x y z
N MET A 1 -9.93 15.94 3.57
CA MET A 1 -10.94 15.23 2.75
C MET A 1 -11.47 14.04 3.59
N PRO A 2 -12.58 13.37 3.24
CA PRO A 2 -12.99 12.18 3.99
C PRO A 2 -11.94 11.07 3.87
N ILE A 3 -11.69 10.38 4.98
CA ILE A 3 -10.88 9.16 5.01
C ILE A 3 -11.79 7.99 4.68
N GLU A 4 -11.40 7.18 3.71
CA GLU A 4 -12.13 6.00 3.26
C GLU A 4 -11.37 4.72 3.67
N ARG A 5 -12.11 3.68 4.05
CA ARG A 5 -11.53 2.36 4.33
C ARG A 5 -11.44 1.56 3.04
N LEU A 6 -10.24 1.10 2.70
CA LEU A 6 -9.95 0.37 1.47
C LEU A 6 -9.95 -1.15 1.65
N GLY A 7 -9.62 -1.61 2.86
CA GLY A 7 -9.49 -3.03 3.19
C GLY A 7 -8.70 -3.22 4.48
N GLN A 8 -8.03 -4.36 4.59
CA GLN A 8 -7.15 -4.75 5.68
C GLN A 8 -5.98 -5.59 5.15
N THR A 9 -4.89 -5.56 5.90
CA THR A 9 -3.73 -6.45 5.69
C THR A 9 -3.35 -7.10 7.01
N SER A 10 -2.79 -8.30 6.94
CA SER A 10 -2.17 -8.94 8.10
C SER A 10 -0.66 -8.76 8.06
N LEU A 11 -0.05 -8.36 9.17
CA LEU A 11 1.39 -8.31 9.36
C LEU A 11 1.79 -9.31 10.45
N SER A 12 2.30 -10.48 10.04
CA SER A 12 2.75 -11.54 10.93
C SER A 12 4.26 -11.48 11.20
N SER A 13 5.06 -10.99 10.26
CA SER A 13 6.52 -10.87 10.39
C SER A 13 6.92 -9.66 11.24
N GLY A 14 6.08 -8.62 11.26
CA GLY A 14 6.45 -7.28 11.73
C GLY A 14 7.15 -6.46 10.63
N ARG A 15 6.98 -6.86 9.37
CA ARG A 15 7.49 -6.16 8.19
C ARG A 15 6.39 -6.04 7.15
N ALA A 16 6.33 -4.92 6.48
CA ALA A 16 5.42 -4.68 5.36
C ALA A 16 6.21 -4.39 4.10
N VAL A 17 5.69 -4.84 2.97
CA VAL A 17 6.22 -4.56 1.65
C VAL A 17 5.15 -3.80 0.86
N VAL A 18 5.53 -2.63 0.35
CA VAL A 18 4.76 -1.89 -0.65
C VAL A 18 5.31 -2.27 -2.01
N ILE A 19 4.51 -2.83 -2.92
CA ILE A 19 5.05 -3.38 -4.17
C ILE A 19 4.05 -3.28 -5.33
N ASP A 20 4.59 -3.05 -6.53
CA ASP A 20 3.85 -3.22 -7.78
C ASP A 20 3.49 -4.69 -8.00
N ARG A 21 2.25 -4.95 -8.41
CA ARG A 21 1.75 -6.33 -8.60
C ARG A 21 2.55 -7.15 -9.61
N ARG A 22 3.22 -6.57 -10.61
CA ARG A 22 4.05 -7.34 -11.56
C ARG A 22 5.43 -7.70 -11.02
N ALA A 23 5.83 -7.12 -9.89
CA ALA A 23 7.13 -7.39 -9.33
C ALA A 23 7.20 -8.87 -8.88
N ALA A 24 8.23 -9.56 -9.38
CA ALA A 24 8.51 -10.95 -9.01
C ALA A 24 9.17 -11.05 -7.62
N GLU A 25 9.87 -9.99 -7.23
CA GLU A 25 10.66 -9.85 -6.01
C GLU A 25 10.53 -8.38 -5.55
N TRP A 26 10.59 -8.14 -4.24
CA TRP A 26 10.37 -6.81 -3.69
C TRP A 26 11.55 -5.86 -3.90
N ASP A 27 12.77 -6.38 -4.00
CA ASP A 27 13.99 -5.58 -4.20
C ASP A 27 14.04 -4.91 -5.59
N ALA A 28 13.26 -5.41 -6.55
CA ALA A 28 13.19 -4.85 -7.89
C ALA A 28 12.33 -3.57 -7.99
N ARG A 29 11.21 -3.50 -7.25
CA ARG A 29 10.18 -2.44 -7.41
C ARG A 29 9.39 -2.10 -6.15
N GLY A 30 9.74 -2.68 -5.01
CA GLY A 30 9.04 -2.51 -3.76
C GLY A 30 9.86 -1.79 -2.70
N VAL A 31 9.18 -1.44 -1.61
CA VAL A 31 9.78 -0.86 -0.41
C VAL A 31 9.48 -1.78 0.76
N LEU A 32 10.54 -2.29 1.39
CA LEU A 32 10.45 -3.02 2.66
C LEU A 32 10.46 -2.03 3.81
N VAL A 33 9.49 -2.17 4.72
CA VAL A 33 9.40 -1.42 5.97
C VAL A 33 9.48 -2.41 7.13
N GLU A 34 10.40 -2.15 8.05
CA GLU A 34 10.69 -3.01 9.19
C GLU A 34 10.17 -2.46 10.52
N GLU A 35 10.29 -3.28 11.57
CA GLU A 35 9.97 -2.91 12.96
C GLU A 35 8.51 -2.47 13.18
N LEU A 36 7.58 -3.09 12.45
CA LEU A 36 6.15 -2.82 12.54
C LEU A 36 5.48 -3.71 13.60
N PRO A 37 4.39 -3.23 14.24
CA PRO A 37 3.57 -4.08 15.09
C PRO A 37 2.95 -5.22 14.28
N ARG A 38 2.78 -6.36 14.95
CA ARG A 38 2.13 -7.54 14.36
C ARG A 38 0.63 -7.51 14.62
N GLY A 39 -0.16 -7.98 13.66
CA GLY A 39 -1.61 -8.03 13.77
C GLY A 39 -2.32 -7.82 12.43
N THR A 40 -3.61 -7.53 12.50
CA THR A 40 -4.43 -7.17 11.33
C THR A 40 -4.76 -5.69 11.41
N PHE A 41 -4.43 -4.97 10.34
CA PHE A 41 -4.50 -3.51 10.29
C PHE A 41 -5.42 -3.06 9.16
N ALA A 42 -6.09 -1.93 9.38
CA ALA A 42 -6.92 -1.34 8.34
C ALA A 42 -6.05 -0.63 7.30
N ILE A 43 -6.45 -0.73 6.03
CA ILE A 43 -5.93 0.13 4.97
C ILE A 43 -6.92 1.25 4.75
N GLN A 44 -6.41 2.47 4.72
CA GLN A 44 -7.17 3.69 4.56
C GLN A 44 -6.63 4.50 3.39
N GLY A 45 -7.48 5.34 2.82
CA GLY A 45 -7.11 6.27 1.76
C GLY A 45 -7.75 7.63 1.97
N GLU A 46 -7.06 8.68 1.53
CA GLU A 46 -7.59 10.03 1.40
C GLU A 46 -7.44 10.48 -0.06
N ARG A 47 -8.52 10.98 -0.66
CA ARG A 47 -8.49 11.52 -2.04
C ARG A 47 -7.95 12.95 -2.09
N ALA A 48 -7.41 13.35 -3.24
CA ALA A 48 -7.00 14.74 -3.49
C ALA A 48 -8.20 15.73 -3.50
N GLY A 49 -9.41 15.20 -3.68
CA GLY A 49 -10.68 15.89 -3.88
C GLY A 49 -11.85 14.91 -3.95
N VAL A 50 -13.08 15.43 -3.90
CA VAL A 50 -14.28 14.59 -4.08
C VAL A 50 -14.29 14.03 -5.50
N GLY A 51 -14.33 12.71 -5.62
CA GLY A 51 -14.33 12.02 -6.92
C GLY A 51 -12.98 12.04 -7.66
N THR A 52 -11.89 12.42 -6.99
CA THR A 52 -10.55 12.45 -7.59
C THR A 52 -9.74 11.20 -7.23
N PRO A 53 -8.57 11.01 -7.86
CA PRO A 53 -7.58 10.03 -7.42
C PRO A 53 -7.18 10.13 -5.95
N TRP A 54 -6.60 9.04 -5.44
CA TRP A 54 -6.03 8.97 -4.09
C TRP A 54 -4.86 9.93 -3.94
N ARG A 55 -4.83 10.71 -2.86
CA ARG A 55 -3.66 11.51 -2.46
C ARG A 55 -2.69 10.67 -1.65
N ASP A 56 -3.22 9.98 -0.64
CA ASP A 56 -2.46 9.12 0.25
C ASP A 56 -3.22 7.81 0.47
N VAL A 57 -2.50 6.69 0.55
CA VAL A 57 -3.01 5.40 1.01
C VAL A 57 -2.08 4.86 2.09
N TRP A 58 -2.61 4.34 3.19
CA TRP A 58 -1.79 3.89 4.31
C TRP A 58 -2.35 2.67 5.06
N ILE A 59 -1.43 1.93 5.69
CA ILE A 59 -1.73 0.98 6.77
C ILE A 59 -1.88 1.80 8.07
N GLU A 60 -3.02 1.70 8.76
CA GLU A 60 -3.20 2.28 10.09
C GLU A 60 -2.73 1.27 11.15
N LEU A 61 -1.53 1.48 11.70
CA LEU A 61 -0.87 0.57 12.64
C LEU A 61 -1.31 0.79 14.09
N ALA A 62 -1.60 2.04 14.46
CA ALA A 62 -2.08 2.41 15.77
C ALA A 62 -2.83 3.74 15.70
N ALA A 63 -3.74 3.97 16.64
CA ALA A 63 -4.38 5.28 16.78
C ALA A 63 -3.36 6.32 17.24
N GLY A 64 -3.28 7.45 16.54
CA GLY A 64 -2.40 8.54 16.92
C GLY A 64 -2.31 9.63 15.86
N GLU A 65 -1.84 10.81 16.27
CA GLU A 65 -1.49 11.87 15.34
C GLU A 65 -0.03 11.67 14.92
N PRO A 66 0.25 11.49 13.61
CA PRO A 66 1.63 11.45 13.15
C PRO A 66 2.27 12.83 13.30
N VAL A 67 3.46 12.87 13.89
CA VAL A 67 4.23 14.11 14.09
C VAL A 67 5.59 14.08 13.38
N ALA A 68 6.01 12.91 12.92
CA ALA A 68 7.22 12.71 12.12
C ALA A 68 6.92 11.80 10.93
N HIS A 69 7.57 12.09 9.80
CA HIS A 69 7.43 11.36 8.54
C HIS A 69 8.81 10.91 8.08
N GLU A 70 9.12 9.63 8.27
CA GLU A 70 10.39 9.04 7.88
C GLU A 70 10.27 8.48 6.45
N PHE A 71 11.13 8.91 5.54
CA PHE A 71 11.14 8.39 4.18
C PHE A 71 11.73 6.97 4.16
N ALA A 72 10.94 6.01 3.69
CA ALA A 72 11.33 4.59 3.61
C ALA A 72 11.87 4.19 2.23
N GLY A 73 11.45 4.89 1.17
CA GLY A 73 11.85 4.57 -0.19
C GLY A 73 10.80 4.99 -1.22
N THR A 74 10.98 4.56 -2.46
CA THR A 74 10.01 4.75 -3.54
C THR A 74 9.55 3.43 -4.12
N VAL A 75 8.25 3.29 -4.35
CA VAL A 75 7.68 2.17 -5.10
C VAL A 75 7.44 2.62 -6.54
N SER A 76 7.86 1.81 -7.52
CA SER A 76 7.66 2.08 -8.94
C SER A 76 6.50 1.25 -9.47
N VAL A 77 5.46 1.92 -9.96
CA VAL A 77 4.25 1.31 -10.51
C VAL A 77 4.29 1.41 -12.03
N GLU A 78 4.23 0.27 -12.70
CA GLU A 78 4.08 0.19 -14.16
C GLU A 78 2.70 -0.30 -14.56
N VAL A 79 1.98 -1.01 -13.69
CA VAL A 79 0.55 -1.26 -13.90
C VAL A 79 -0.18 -1.45 -12.58
N GLU A 80 -1.28 -0.75 -12.41
CA GLU A 80 -2.18 -0.86 -11.26
C GLU A 80 -2.83 -2.25 -11.12
N PRO A 81 -3.07 -2.77 -9.90
CA PRO A 81 -2.99 -2.06 -8.61
C PRO A 81 -1.65 -2.22 -7.87
N LEU A 82 -1.42 -1.33 -6.90
CA LEU A 82 -0.40 -1.51 -5.86
C LEU A 82 -0.86 -2.54 -4.83
N MET A 83 0.10 -3.17 -4.16
CA MET A 83 -0.15 -4.11 -3.07
C MET A 83 0.57 -3.67 -1.80
N LEU A 84 -0.12 -3.83 -0.66
CA LEU A 84 0.47 -3.79 0.68
C LEU A 84 0.38 -5.21 1.26
N ILE A 85 1.54 -5.83 1.46
CA ILE A 85 1.66 -7.25 1.80
C ILE A 85 2.67 -7.44 2.95
N ASP A 86 2.50 -8.48 3.77
CA ASP A 86 3.56 -8.91 4.71
C ASP A 86 4.76 -9.48 3.95
N GLU A 87 5.98 -9.23 4.41
CA GLU A 87 7.20 -9.82 3.82
C GLU A 87 7.10 -11.35 3.65
N SER A 88 6.54 -12.06 4.63
CA SER A 88 6.42 -13.52 4.59
C SER A 88 5.48 -14.01 3.47
N ALA A 89 4.51 -13.18 3.07
CA ALA A 89 3.55 -13.51 2.03
C ALA A 89 4.09 -13.18 0.61
N VAL A 90 5.22 -12.49 0.49
CA VAL A 90 5.85 -12.19 -0.82
C VAL A 90 6.23 -13.48 -1.55
N ALA A 91 6.79 -14.47 -0.86
CA ALA A 91 7.14 -15.74 -1.49
C ALA A 91 5.90 -16.49 -2.03
N ALA A 92 4.79 -16.47 -1.27
CA ALA A 92 3.52 -17.04 -1.71
C ALA A 92 2.95 -16.29 -2.93
N TRP A 93 3.03 -14.96 -2.94
CA TRP A 93 2.70 -14.15 -4.10
C TRP A 93 3.55 -14.53 -5.31
N SER A 94 4.88 -14.59 -5.15
CA SER A 94 5.81 -14.86 -6.24
C SER A 94 5.61 -16.25 -6.85
N ALA A 95 5.16 -17.22 -6.05
CA ALA A 95 4.92 -18.61 -6.44
C ALA A 95 3.49 -18.89 -6.90
N ALA A 96 2.54 -17.96 -6.72
CA ALA A 96 1.16 -18.15 -7.13
C ALA A 96 1.01 -18.24 -8.66
N ASP A 97 -0.14 -18.76 -9.13
CA ASP A 97 -0.55 -18.59 -10.53
C ASP A 97 -0.74 -17.09 -10.80
N ARG A 98 0.33 -16.46 -11.29
CA ARG A 98 0.39 -15.00 -11.43
C ARG A 98 -0.70 -14.48 -12.32
N ASP A 99 -1.11 -15.22 -13.34
CA ASP A 99 -2.17 -14.78 -14.25
C ASP A 99 -3.52 -14.76 -13.53
N GLY A 100 -3.83 -15.81 -12.77
CA GLY A 100 -5.05 -15.90 -11.96
C GLY A 100 -5.13 -14.84 -10.87
N VAL A 101 -4.11 -14.74 -10.02
CA VAL A 101 -4.12 -13.79 -8.89
C VAL A 101 -4.02 -12.34 -9.38
N THR A 102 -3.29 -12.08 -10.47
CA THR A 102 -3.27 -10.74 -11.09
C THR A 102 -4.65 -10.37 -11.65
N ALA A 103 -5.33 -11.28 -12.33
CA ALA A 103 -6.68 -11.03 -12.83
C ALA A 103 -7.66 -10.73 -11.69
N GLU A 104 -7.58 -11.47 -10.59
CA GLU A 104 -8.39 -11.22 -9.39
C GLU A 104 -8.07 -9.85 -8.76
N ALA A 105 -6.79 -9.49 -8.65
CA ALA A 105 -6.37 -8.17 -8.15
C ALA A 105 -6.93 -7.02 -9.00
N ILE A 106 -6.89 -7.17 -10.33
CA ILE A 106 -7.50 -6.20 -11.28
C ILE A 106 -9.00 -6.15 -11.06
N GLU A 107 -9.66 -7.29 -11.01
CA GLU A 107 -11.10 -7.35 -10.89
C GLU A 107 -11.58 -6.68 -9.58
N LEU A 108 -10.93 -6.99 -8.47
CA LEU A 108 -11.23 -6.40 -7.16
C LEU A 108 -11.07 -4.87 -7.16
N SER A 109 -9.94 -4.39 -7.68
CA SER A 109 -9.66 -2.95 -7.73
C SER A 109 -10.54 -2.20 -8.74
N THR A 110 -10.96 -2.83 -9.84
CA THR A 110 -11.78 -2.15 -10.88
C THR A 110 -13.27 -2.18 -10.61
N LYS A 111 -13.77 -3.18 -9.87
CA LYS A 111 -15.21 -3.33 -9.58
C LYS A 111 -15.66 -2.64 -8.30
N SER A 112 -14.73 -2.29 -7.40
CA SER A 112 -15.08 -1.63 -6.14
C SER A 112 -15.17 -0.11 -6.29
N ALA A 113 -16.06 0.52 -5.51
CA ALA A 113 -16.22 1.97 -5.51
C ALA A 113 -14.97 2.72 -5.01
N THR A 114 -14.16 2.05 -4.18
CA THR A 114 -12.92 2.58 -3.60
C THR A 114 -11.69 2.31 -4.47
N GLY A 115 -11.81 1.56 -5.56
CA GLY A 115 -10.63 1.20 -6.35
C GLY A 115 -9.72 0.19 -5.63
N SER A 116 -10.24 -0.54 -4.64
CA SER A 116 -9.46 -1.43 -3.75
C SER A 116 -10.16 -2.76 -3.48
N GLY A 117 -9.41 -3.73 -2.96
CA GLY A 117 -9.95 -5.00 -2.48
C GLY A 117 -8.95 -5.80 -1.66
N GLU A 118 -9.39 -6.97 -1.21
CA GLU A 118 -8.60 -7.87 -0.37
C GLU A 118 -8.43 -9.20 -1.09
N LEU A 119 -7.19 -9.71 -1.12
CA LEU A 119 -6.83 -11.02 -1.64
C LEU A 119 -6.36 -11.89 -0.48
N GLU A 120 -6.80 -13.14 -0.47
CA GLU A 120 -6.25 -14.16 0.41
C GLU A 120 -5.12 -14.88 -0.32
N LEU A 121 -3.91 -14.78 0.22
CA LEU A 121 -2.78 -15.62 -0.17
C LEU A 121 -2.57 -16.71 0.88
N ALA A 122 -1.82 -17.75 0.53
CA ALA A 122 -1.57 -18.89 1.42
C ALA A 122 -1.07 -18.47 2.83
N ASP A 123 -0.28 -17.39 2.88
CA ASP A 123 0.38 -16.91 4.11
C ASP A 123 -0.16 -15.56 4.61
N GLY A 124 -1.33 -15.11 4.13
CA GLY A 124 -1.99 -13.94 4.70
C GLY A 124 -2.92 -13.18 3.77
N ARG A 125 -3.57 -12.17 4.36
CA ARG A 125 -4.44 -11.24 3.65
C ARG A 125 -3.65 -10.05 3.13
N VAL A 126 -3.86 -9.72 1.87
CA VAL A 126 -3.24 -8.62 1.14
C VAL A 126 -4.31 -7.63 0.74
N CYS A 127 -4.02 -6.34 0.87
CA CYS A 127 -4.86 -5.31 0.28
C CYS A 127 -4.26 -4.81 -1.03
N VAL A 128 -5.09 -4.77 -2.07
CA VAL A 128 -4.75 -4.19 -3.37
C VAL A 128 -5.55 -2.92 -3.58
N PHE A 129 -4.93 -1.90 -4.18
CA PHE A 129 -5.61 -0.65 -4.51
C PHE A 129 -5.01 0.01 -5.76
N ALA A 130 -5.87 0.59 -6.58
CA ALA A 130 -5.49 1.42 -7.70
C ALA A 130 -4.75 2.67 -7.20
N THR A 131 -3.69 3.09 -7.89
CA THR A 131 -3.03 4.37 -7.61
C THR A 131 -3.96 5.53 -7.99
N SER A 132 -4.85 5.30 -8.97
CA SER A 132 -5.73 6.25 -9.63
C SER A 132 -5.01 7.37 -10.39
N TRP A 133 -3.67 7.33 -10.45
CA TRP A 133 -2.82 8.24 -11.22
C TRP A 133 -2.16 7.54 -12.41
N GLY A 134 -2.28 6.21 -12.51
CA GLY A 134 -1.57 5.38 -13.48
C GLY A 134 -0.15 5.06 -13.01
N ASP A 135 0.74 4.93 -13.99
CA ASP A 135 2.14 4.55 -13.79
C ASP A 135 2.91 5.71 -13.14
N GLY A 136 3.88 5.39 -12.28
CA GLY A 136 4.63 6.41 -11.58
C GLY A 136 5.57 5.88 -10.50
N VAL A 137 6.32 6.80 -9.89
CA VAL A 137 7.21 6.51 -8.77
C VAL A 137 6.67 7.24 -7.55
N PHE A 138 6.27 6.49 -6.53
CA PHE A 138 5.55 7.03 -5.38
C PHE A 138 6.36 6.87 -4.09
N PRO A 139 6.56 7.94 -3.31
CA PRO A 139 7.29 7.85 -2.06
C PRO A 139 6.47 7.13 -0.97
N VAL A 140 7.18 6.31 -0.21
CA VAL A 140 6.66 5.57 0.94
C VAL A 140 7.26 6.17 2.21
N PHE A 141 6.41 6.37 3.21
CA PHE A 141 6.78 6.95 4.50
C PHE A 141 6.35 6.04 5.65
N VAL A 142 7.14 6.04 6.72
CA VAL A 142 6.72 5.58 8.04
C VAL A 142 6.37 6.81 8.86
N ASP A 143 5.08 6.96 9.16
CA ASP A 143 4.63 8.05 10.02
C ASP A 143 4.70 7.60 11.48
N ARG A 144 5.29 8.42 12.34
CA ARG A 144 5.52 8.12 13.77
C ARG A 144 4.84 9.14 14.68
N ASP A 145 4.41 8.67 15.86
CA ASP A 145 3.86 9.53 16.91
C ASP A 145 4.97 10.23 17.72
N ARG A 146 4.57 11.00 18.75
CA ARG A 146 5.50 11.73 19.64
C ARG A 146 6.42 10.81 20.45
N SER A 147 6.08 9.54 20.60
CA SER A 147 6.88 8.55 21.31
C SER A 147 7.84 7.79 20.38
N GLY A 148 7.80 8.07 19.07
CA GLY A 148 8.60 7.41 18.05
C GLY A 148 8.00 6.08 17.56
N GLN A 149 6.80 5.71 18.01
CA GLN A 149 6.14 4.48 17.58
C GLN A 149 5.53 4.66 16.18
N PRO A 150 5.64 3.65 15.29
CA PRO A 150 5.03 3.72 13.98
C PRO A 150 3.50 3.69 14.11
N VAL A 151 2.83 4.69 13.55
CA VAL A 151 1.37 4.78 13.51
C VAL A 151 0.83 4.52 12.11
N ARG A 152 1.61 4.79 11.06
CA ARG A 152 1.23 4.52 9.67
C ARG A 152 2.41 4.10 8.79
N VAL A 153 2.13 3.26 7.81
CA VAL A 153 2.95 3.13 6.59
C VAL A 153 2.15 3.71 5.45
N ARG A 154 2.63 4.81 4.85
CA ARG A 154 1.87 5.63 3.89
C ARG A 154 2.57 5.72 2.55
N VAL A 155 1.84 5.44 1.48
CA VAL A 155 2.21 5.75 0.11
C VAL A 155 1.56 7.08 -0.27
N ARG A 156 2.36 8.06 -0.69
CA ARG A 156 1.83 9.32 -1.25
C ARG A 156 1.75 9.20 -2.77
N LEU A 157 0.53 9.29 -3.28
CA LEU A 157 0.19 9.06 -4.68
C LEU A 157 0.03 10.35 -5.47
N GLN A 158 -0.48 11.41 -4.84
CA GLN A 158 -0.40 12.74 -5.43
C GLN A 158 1.03 13.23 -5.27
N ASN A 159 1.71 13.43 -6.39
CA ASN A 159 2.97 14.13 -6.39
C ASN A 159 2.66 15.63 -6.25
N ASP A 160 3.15 16.29 -5.21
CA ASP A 160 3.09 17.76 -5.08
C ASP A 160 4.06 18.44 -6.08
N ALA A 161 4.32 17.82 -7.23
CA ALA A 161 4.95 18.47 -8.37
C ALA A 161 3.93 19.46 -8.96
N THR A 162 3.70 20.54 -8.22
CA THR A 162 3.33 21.82 -8.77
C THR A 162 4.46 22.26 -9.70
N ASP A 163 4.15 22.38 -10.98
CA ASP A 163 4.55 23.50 -11.84
C ASP A 163 5.98 24.04 -11.61
N ASP A 164 6.97 23.40 -12.21
CA ASP A 164 8.23 24.03 -12.62
C ASP A 164 8.62 23.47 -14.01
N GLU A 165 7.81 23.78 -15.03
CA GLU A 165 8.24 23.91 -16.43
C GLU A 165 7.54 25.10 -17.10
#